data_AF-A0A0R2VCX6-F1
#
_entry.id   AF-A0A0R2VCX6-F1
#
_cell.length_a   1.000
_cell.length_b   1.000
_cell.length_c   1.000
_cell.angle_alpha   90.00
_cell.angle_beta   90.00
_cell.angle_gamma   90.00
#
_symmetry.space_group_name_H-M   'P 1'
#
loop_
_entity.id
_entity.type
_entity.pdbx_description
1 polymer ?
#
loop_
_entity_poly.entity_id
_entity_poly.type
_entity_poly.pdbx_seq_one_letter_code
_entity_poly.pdbx_strand_id
1 'polypeptide(L)'
;MMGCNGQQRQAKNIAQLQQQVDSLLSNTPVLSPENRALTNELIAAYLDYAKAYPSDTLSAMYTFEAAGLKTQLPDLKGAIAVYEEVYTNFPESRYAPMSMLAVAGLWDITLGEPETARPYYELLLEKYPIEAGQYGIENTLKTLGMSPEASLEMIMQGKTDTLDISEASSGE
;
A
#
# COMPACT_ATOMS: atom_id res chain seq x y z
N MET A 1 -17.16 -17.28 26.68
CA MET A 1 -17.09 -15.80 26.77
C MET A 1 -15.68 -15.28 27.14
N MET A 2 -14.59 -16.03 26.93
CA MET A 2 -13.23 -15.59 27.33
C MET A 2 -12.44 -14.84 26.24
N GLY A 3 -12.87 -14.86 24.96
CA GLY A 3 -12.17 -14.18 23.86
C GLY A 3 -12.37 -12.66 23.83
N CYS A 4 -13.58 -12.16 24.11
CA CYS A 4 -13.89 -10.73 23.97
C CYS A 4 -13.12 -9.83 24.94
N ASN A 5 -12.81 -10.30 26.16
CA ASN A 5 -12.08 -9.51 27.16
C ASN A 5 -10.60 -9.32 26.76
N GLY A 6 -9.98 -10.31 26.12
CA GLY A 6 -8.60 -10.22 25.62
C GLY A 6 -8.50 -9.27 24.43
N GLN A 7 -9.41 -9.45 23.46
CA GLN A 7 -9.47 -8.63 22.25
C GLN A 7 -9.69 -7.15 22.57
N GLN A 8 -10.63 -6.83 23.45
CA GLN A 8 -10.89 -5.45 23.86
C GLN A 8 -9.68 -4.84 24.60
N ARG A 9 -8.96 -5.63 25.40
CA ARG A 9 -7.76 -5.16 26.10
C ARG A 9 -6.63 -4.86 25.11
N GLN A 10 -6.41 -5.72 24.12
CA GLN A 10 -5.40 -5.48 23.08
C GLN A 10 -5.76 -4.26 22.22
N ALA A 11 -7.01 -4.12 21.80
CA ALA A 11 -7.48 -2.95 21.05
C ALA A 11 -7.28 -1.63 21.83
N LYS A 12 -7.55 -1.63 23.14
CA LYS A 12 -7.27 -0.46 24.00
C LYS A 12 -5.78 -0.13 24.10
N ASN A 13 -4.93 -1.14 24.23
CA ASN A 13 -3.47 -0.96 24.26
C ASN A 13 -2.96 -0.36 22.95
N ILE A 14 -3.44 -0.90 21.82
CA ILE A 14 -3.12 -0.38 20.49
C ILE A 14 -3.54 1.09 20.36
N ALA A 15 -4.75 1.45 20.77
CA ALA A 15 -5.22 2.84 20.72
C ALA A 15 -4.32 3.80 21.53
N GLN A 16 -3.81 3.36 22.68
CA GLN A 16 -2.88 4.16 23.49
C GLN A 16 -1.51 4.30 22.84
N LEU A 17 -1.00 3.24 22.21
CA LEU A 17 0.27 3.28 21.48
C LEU A 17 0.16 4.15 20.22
N GLN A 18 -0.94 4.04 19.47
CA GLN A 18 -1.27 4.88 18.32
C GLN A 18 -1.21 6.37 18.69
N GLN A 19 -1.93 6.76 19.74
CA GLN A 19 -1.96 8.15 20.19
C GLN A 19 -0.56 8.69 20.52
N GLN A 20 0.28 7.87 21.16
CA GLN A 20 1.64 8.29 21.50
C GLN A 20 2.52 8.40 20.24
N VAL A 21 2.46 7.43 19.32
CA VAL A 21 3.20 7.47 18.05
C VAL A 21 2.78 8.66 17.19
N ASP A 22 1.48 8.94 17.06
CA ASP A 22 0.95 10.08 16.30
C ASP A 22 1.44 11.43 16.86
N SER A 23 1.44 11.55 18.19
CA SER A 23 1.96 12.74 18.87
C SER A 23 3.47 12.93 18.65
N LEU A 24 4.23 11.86 18.50
CA LEU A 24 5.67 11.94 18.21
C LEU A 24 5.93 12.35 16.76
N LEU A 25 5.24 11.69 15.82
CA LEU A 25 5.42 11.92 14.38
C LEU A 25 4.97 13.32 13.95
N SER A 26 4.00 13.91 14.63
CA SER A 26 3.56 15.29 14.36
C SER A 26 4.62 16.36 14.70
N ASN A 27 5.60 16.03 15.54
CA ASN A 27 6.58 16.98 16.08
C ASN A 27 8.02 16.74 15.61
N THR A 28 8.30 15.67 14.85
CA THR A 28 9.66 15.31 14.45
C THR A 28 9.74 14.86 12.98
N PRO A 29 10.66 15.43 12.17
CA PRO A 29 10.82 15.06 10.76
C PRO A 29 11.54 13.71 10.55
N VAL A 30 12.17 13.15 11.59
CA VAL A 30 12.91 11.88 11.51
C VAL A 30 12.70 11.08 12.81
N LEU A 31 12.49 9.77 12.69
CA LEU A 31 12.39 8.86 13.84
C LEU A 31 13.73 8.76 14.59
N SER A 32 13.82 9.40 15.75
CA SER A 32 14.91 9.21 16.72
C SER A 32 14.93 7.76 17.24
N PRO A 33 16.04 7.27 17.84
CA PRO A 33 16.10 5.93 18.40
C PRO A 33 14.97 5.63 19.41
N GLU A 34 14.58 6.60 20.23
CA GLU A 34 13.48 6.43 21.19
C GLU A 34 12.13 6.30 20.49
N ASN A 35 11.90 7.08 19.42
CA ASN A 35 10.67 7.02 18.64
C ASN A 35 10.57 5.68 17.90
N ARG A 36 11.69 5.14 17.40
CA ARG A 36 11.73 3.81 16.77
C ARG A 36 11.34 2.69 17.72
N ALA A 37 11.71 2.77 19.00
CA ALA A 37 11.34 1.74 19.97
C ALA A 37 9.82 1.69 20.16
N LEU A 38 9.17 2.85 20.36
CA LEU A 38 7.73 2.93 20.50
C LEU A 38 6.98 2.57 19.20
N THR A 39 7.47 3.00 18.05
CA THR A 39 6.91 2.59 16.74
C THR A 39 6.98 1.08 16.55
N ASN A 40 8.10 0.43 16.92
CA ASN A 40 8.22 -1.03 16.87
C ASN A 40 7.26 -1.73 17.84
N GLU A 41 7.01 -1.15 19.02
CA GLU A 41 6.02 -1.68 19.96
C GLU A 41 4.60 -1.64 19.37
N LEU A 42 4.24 -0.53 18.72
CA LEU A 42 2.96 -0.41 18.02
C LEU A 42 2.84 -1.40 16.84
N ILE A 43 3.90 -1.53 16.03
CA ILE A 43 3.95 -2.53 14.94
C ILE A 43 3.72 -3.94 15.50
N ALA A 44 4.42 -4.32 16.57
CA ALA A 44 4.24 -5.63 17.19
C ALA A 44 2.82 -5.83 17.70
N ALA A 45 2.24 -4.82 18.38
CA ALA A 45 0.88 -4.89 18.89
C ALA A 45 -0.17 -5.07 17.78
N TYR A 46 0.00 -4.41 16.63
CA TYR A 46 -0.84 -4.61 15.45
C TYR A 46 -0.76 -6.04 14.91
N LEU A 47 0.46 -6.55 14.70
CA LEU A 47 0.66 -7.89 14.12
C LEU A 47 0.19 -9.00 15.08
N ASP A 48 0.42 -8.83 16.38
CA ASP A 48 -0.07 -9.76 17.41
C ASP A 48 -1.60 -9.78 17.46
N TYR A 49 -2.26 -8.63 17.29
CA TYR A 49 -3.72 -8.56 17.20
C TYR A 49 -4.22 -9.29 15.95
N ALA A 50 -3.65 -9.00 14.79
CA ALA A 50 -4.06 -9.60 13.53
C ALA A 50 -3.91 -11.13 13.56
N LYS A 51 -2.83 -11.62 14.18
CA LYS A 51 -2.58 -13.05 14.39
C LYS A 51 -3.57 -13.69 15.38
N ALA A 52 -3.94 -12.99 16.44
CA ALA A 52 -4.86 -13.49 17.46
C ALA A 52 -6.33 -13.47 17.00
N TYR A 53 -6.71 -12.51 16.15
CA TYR A 53 -8.09 -12.29 15.72
C TYR A 53 -8.19 -12.12 14.19
N PRO A 54 -7.77 -13.09 13.37
CA PRO A 54 -7.70 -12.94 11.91
C PRO A 54 -9.05 -12.69 11.24
N SER A 55 -10.17 -13.00 11.89
CA SER A 55 -11.52 -12.71 11.36
C SER A 55 -12.07 -11.33 11.75
N ASP A 56 -11.37 -10.59 12.62
CA ASP A 56 -11.74 -9.21 12.94
C ASP A 56 -11.39 -8.30 11.76
N THR A 57 -12.29 -7.40 11.39
CA THR A 57 -12.08 -6.45 10.30
C THR A 57 -10.92 -5.48 10.58
N LEU A 58 -10.58 -5.25 11.85
CA LEU A 58 -9.43 -4.46 12.27
C LEU A 58 -8.10 -5.15 11.94
N SER A 59 -8.06 -6.46 11.80
CA SER A 59 -6.81 -7.20 11.56
C SER A 59 -6.17 -6.81 10.24
N ALA A 60 -6.95 -6.70 9.16
CA ALA A 60 -6.46 -6.22 7.87
C ALA A 60 -5.94 -4.77 7.95
N MET A 61 -6.67 -3.89 8.66
CA MET A 61 -6.25 -2.51 8.88
C MET A 61 -4.95 -2.45 9.68
N TYR A 62 -4.83 -3.18 10.78
CA TYR A 62 -3.65 -3.18 11.63
C TYR A 62 -2.42 -3.75 10.92
N THR A 63 -2.54 -4.82 10.13
CA THR A 63 -1.42 -5.31 9.32
C THR A 63 -0.99 -4.27 8.27
N PHE A 64 -1.94 -3.60 7.62
CA PHE A 64 -1.65 -2.51 6.68
C PHE A 64 -0.92 -1.33 7.34
N GLU A 65 -1.43 -0.85 8.48
CA GLU A 65 -0.82 0.25 9.24
C GLU A 65 0.58 -0.14 9.77
N ALA A 66 0.76 -1.39 10.19
CA ALA A 66 2.07 -1.90 10.61
C ALA A 66 3.10 -1.83 9.47
N ALA A 67 2.70 -2.20 8.25
CA ALA A 67 3.57 -2.10 7.08
C ALA A 67 3.92 -0.64 6.76
N GLY A 68 2.95 0.28 6.83
CA GLY A 68 3.19 1.72 6.65
C GLY A 68 4.14 2.31 7.70
N LEU A 69 4.03 1.92 8.96
CA LEU A 69 5.00 2.33 9.98
C LEU A 69 6.39 1.76 9.71
N LYS A 70 6.49 0.53 9.18
CA LYS A 70 7.77 -0.08 8.80
C LYS A 70 8.45 0.65 7.64
N THR A 71 7.73 1.31 6.73
CA THR A 71 8.36 2.12 5.66
C THR A 71 9.09 3.35 6.22
N GLN A 72 8.72 3.80 7.42
CA GLN A 72 9.41 4.89 8.12
C GLN A 72 10.70 4.42 8.80
N LEU A 73 10.93 3.11 8.87
CA LEU A 73 12.12 2.48 9.41
C LEU A 73 13.08 2.09 8.27
N PRO A 74 14.38 1.89 8.55
CA PRO A 74 15.35 1.44 7.55
C PRO A 74 15.19 -0.07 7.20
N ASP A 75 13.95 -0.53 7.01
CA ASP A 75 13.57 -1.93 6.73
C ASP A 75 12.44 -1.99 5.69
N LEU A 76 12.72 -1.48 4.49
CA LEU A 76 11.74 -1.49 3.39
C LEU A 76 11.34 -2.91 2.97
N LYS A 77 12.27 -3.87 3.01
CA LYS A 77 11.97 -5.28 2.68
C LYS A 77 11.03 -5.91 3.70
N GLY A 78 11.22 -5.63 4.99
CA GLY A 78 10.26 -6.04 6.00
C GLY A 78 8.91 -5.35 5.86
N ALA A 79 8.87 -4.07 5.44
CA ALA A 79 7.62 -3.38 5.15
C ALA A 79 6.86 -4.05 3.99
N ILE A 80 7.56 -4.37 2.91
CA ILE A 80 7.02 -5.13 1.78
C ILE A 80 6.40 -6.43 2.28
N ALA A 81 7.15 -7.27 2.99
CA ALA A 81 6.66 -8.56 3.49
C ALA A 81 5.35 -8.43 4.28
N VAL A 82 5.23 -7.41 5.14
CA VAL A 82 4.00 -7.18 5.91
C VAL A 82 2.85 -6.69 5.02
N TYR A 83 3.09 -5.86 4.01
CA TYR A 83 2.06 -5.55 3.00
C TYR A 83 1.62 -6.80 2.24
N GLU A 84 2.53 -7.74 1.94
CA GLU A 84 2.17 -9.00 1.28
C GLU A 84 1.25 -9.86 2.14
N GLU A 85 1.45 -9.86 3.46
CA GLU A 85 0.55 -10.53 4.39
C GLU A 85 -0.87 -9.98 4.30
N VAL A 86 -1.06 -8.69 3.97
CA VAL A 86 -2.40 -8.10 3.89
C VAL A 86 -3.21 -8.73 2.75
N TYR A 87 -2.69 -8.73 1.53
CA TYR A 87 -3.42 -9.28 0.38
C TYR A 87 -3.39 -10.81 0.33
N THR A 88 -2.53 -11.46 1.11
CA THR A 88 -2.49 -12.92 1.24
C THR A 88 -3.51 -13.41 2.27
N ASN A 89 -3.59 -12.75 3.43
CA ASN A 89 -4.44 -13.19 4.54
C ASN A 89 -5.82 -12.51 4.55
N PHE A 90 -5.94 -11.32 3.96
CA PHE A 90 -7.15 -10.52 3.95
C PHE A 90 -7.53 -10.02 2.54
N PRO A 91 -7.61 -10.92 1.52
CA PRO A 91 -7.78 -10.53 0.12
C PRO A 91 -9.07 -9.74 -0.15
N GLU A 92 -10.15 -10.00 0.60
CA GLU A 92 -11.44 -9.31 0.44
C GLU A 92 -11.48 -7.94 1.13
N SER A 93 -10.43 -7.57 1.87
CA SER A 93 -10.38 -6.29 2.57
C SER A 93 -10.05 -5.16 1.60
N ARG A 94 -10.60 -3.96 1.85
CA ARG A 94 -10.19 -2.74 1.13
C ARG A 94 -8.68 -2.47 1.19
N TYR A 95 -7.99 -3.03 2.18
CA TYR A 95 -6.55 -2.86 2.37
C TYR A 95 -5.71 -3.75 1.47
N ALA A 96 -6.26 -4.82 0.90
CA ALA A 96 -5.52 -5.70 0.01
C ALA A 96 -5.06 -5.01 -1.29
N PRO A 97 -5.91 -4.35 -2.09
CA PRO A 97 -5.46 -3.60 -3.26
C PRO A 97 -4.55 -2.42 -2.89
N MET A 98 -4.81 -1.74 -1.76
CA MET A 98 -3.94 -0.67 -1.26
C MET A 98 -2.53 -1.18 -0.91
N SER A 99 -2.43 -2.37 -0.31
CA SER A 99 -1.15 -3.00 0.04
C SER A 99 -0.37 -3.43 -1.19
N MET A 100 -1.06 -4.00 -2.19
CA MET A 100 -0.44 -4.42 -3.43
C MET A 100 0.10 -3.21 -4.23
N LEU A 101 -0.65 -2.10 -4.24
CA LEU A 101 -0.15 -0.84 -4.78
C LEU A 101 1.08 -0.33 -4.02
N ALA A 102 1.06 -0.41 -2.68
CA ALA A 102 2.19 0.02 -1.85
C ALA A 102 3.46 -0.79 -2.12
N VAL A 103 3.35 -2.13 -2.25
CA VAL A 103 4.49 -2.99 -2.60
C VAL A 103 5.06 -2.61 -3.97
N ALA A 104 4.20 -2.43 -4.96
CA ALA A 104 4.63 -2.03 -6.30
C ALA A 104 5.37 -0.68 -6.28
N GLY A 105 4.81 0.34 -5.60
CA GLY A 105 5.44 1.65 -5.46
C GLY A 105 6.74 1.65 -4.64
N LEU A 106 6.87 0.76 -3.64
CA LEU A 106 8.12 0.58 -2.91
C LEU A 106 9.23 0.04 -3.81
N TRP A 107 8.93 -0.94 -4.67
CA TRP A 107 9.90 -1.43 -5.65
C TRP A 107 10.21 -0.39 -6.73
N ASP A 108 9.18 0.17 -7.35
CA ASP A 108 9.32 1.09 -8.49
C ASP A 108 10.00 2.40 -8.08
N ILE A 109 9.40 3.10 -7.13
CA ILE A 109 9.77 4.49 -6.81
C ILE A 109 10.85 4.52 -5.73
N THR A 110 10.67 3.74 -4.66
CA THR A 110 11.53 3.88 -3.46
C THR A 110 12.85 3.13 -3.63
N LEU A 111 12.80 1.92 -4.19
CA LEU A 111 13.98 1.09 -4.43
C LEU A 111 14.58 1.29 -5.82
N GLY A 112 13.85 1.94 -6.75
CA GLY A 112 14.34 2.19 -8.11
C GLY A 112 14.45 0.92 -8.95
N GLU A 113 13.62 -0.08 -8.67
CA GLU A 113 13.58 -1.37 -9.35
C GLU A 113 12.22 -1.57 -10.06
N PRO A 114 11.93 -0.81 -11.14
CA PRO A 114 10.66 -0.86 -11.86
C PRO A 114 10.34 -2.27 -12.40
N GLU A 115 11.33 -3.02 -12.87
CA GLU A 115 11.11 -4.39 -13.35
C GLU A 115 10.73 -5.36 -12.23
N THR A 116 11.22 -5.13 -11.00
CA THR A 116 10.77 -5.88 -9.82
C THR A 116 9.35 -5.49 -9.41
N ALA A 117 8.93 -4.25 -9.68
CA ALA A 117 7.57 -3.77 -9.38
C ALA A 117 6.51 -4.30 -10.36
N ARG A 118 6.88 -4.51 -11.63
CA ARG A 118 5.99 -4.97 -12.72
C ARG A 118 5.02 -6.10 -12.32
N PRO A 119 5.47 -7.24 -11.77
CA PRO A 119 4.55 -8.34 -11.43
C PRO A 119 3.51 -7.95 -10.38
N TYR A 120 3.79 -7.00 -9.47
CA TYR A 120 2.82 -6.54 -8.48
C TYR A 120 1.74 -5.64 -9.11
N TYR A 121 2.13 -4.80 -10.08
CA TYR A 121 1.17 -4.00 -10.85
C TYR A 121 0.27 -4.89 -11.72
N GLU A 122 0.83 -5.90 -12.38
CA GLU A 122 0.06 -6.87 -13.16
C GLU A 122 -0.90 -7.67 -12.28
N LEU A 123 -0.45 -8.12 -11.11
CA LEU A 123 -1.28 -8.85 -10.16
C LEU A 123 -2.41 -7.97 -9.59
N LEU A 124 -2.19 -6.66 -9.44
CA LEU A 124 -3.20 -5.69 -9.02
C LEU A 124 -4.31 -5.55 -10.06
N LEU A 125 -3.95 -5.48 -11.35
CA LEU A 125 -4.91 -5.48 -12.46
C LEU A 125 -5.72 -6.77 -12.52
N GLU A 126 -5.08 -7.91 -12.31
CA GLU A 126 -5.73 -9.21 -12.35
C GLU A 126 -6.72 -9.38 -11.19
N LYS A 127 -6.30 -9.08 -9.95
CA LYS A 127 -7.08 -9.38 -8.74
C LYS A 127 -8.06 -8.28 -8.34
N TYR A 128 -7.73 -7.02 -8.59
CA TYR A 128 -8.54 -5.87 -8.18
C TYR A 128 -8.68 -4.87 -9.35
N PRO A 129 -9.33 -5.27 -10.46
CA PRO A 129 -9.37 -4.48 -11.69
C PRO A 129 -10.06 -3.11 -11.52
N ILE A 130 -11.03 -3.01 -10.60
CA ILE A 130 -11.73 -1.75 -10.34
C ILE A 130 -10.77 -0.76 -9.66
N GLU A 131 -10.10 -1.19 -8.60
CA GLU A 131 -9.11 -0.41 -7.86
C GLU A 131 -7.90 -0.09 -8.75
N ALA A 132 -7.41 -1.06 -9.52
CA ALA A 132 -6.33 -0.85 -10.47
C ALA A 132 -6.68 0.22 -11.52
N GLY A 133 -7.93 0.25 -12.01
CA GLY A 133 -8.43 1.31 -12.88
C GLY A 133 -8.41 2.68 -12.19
N GLN A 134 -8.85 2.75 -10.92
CA GLN A 134 -8.81 3.99 -10.12
C GLN A 134 -7.39 4.50 -9.87
N TYR A 135 -6.43 3.59 -9.70
CA TYR A 135 -5.02 3.92 -9.53
C TYR A 135 -4.27 4.19 -10.85
N GLY A 136 -4.90 3.93 -12.00
CA GLY A 136 -4.29 4.15 -13.30
C GLY A 136 -3.17 3.16 -13.66
N ILE A 137 -3.23 1.93 -13.13
CA ILE A 137 -2.13 0.95 -13.24
C ILE A 137 -1.78 0.59 -14.69
N GLU A 138 -2.76 0.58 -15.60
CA GLU A 138 -2.49 0.35 -17.03
C GLU A 138 -1.53 1.39 -17.61
N ASN A 139 -1.66 2.65 -17.21
CA ASN A 139 -0.77 3.72 -17.68
C ASN A 139 0.60 3.61 -16.99
N THR A 140 0.63 3.28 -15.70
CA THR A 140 1.88 3.02 -14.98
C THR A 140 2.69 1.91 -15.67
N LEU A 141 2.07 0.79 -16.02
CA LEU A 141 2.76 -0.33 -16.69
C LEU A 141 3.30 0.04 -18.08
N LYS A 142 2.58 0.89 -18.83
CA LYS A 142 3.00 1.37 -20.16
C LYS A 142 4.28 2.19 -20.07
N THR A 143 4.44 3.02 -19.04
CA THR A 143 5.62 3.89 -18.87
C THR A 143 6.64 3.35 -17.88
N LEU A 144 6.44 2.16 -17.33
CA LEU A 144 7.28 1.58 -16.28
C LEU A 144 8.72 1.41 -16.77
N GLY A 145 9.68 1.97 -16.03
CA GLY A 145 11.10 1.94 -16.36
C GLY A 145 11.53 2.83 -17.53
N MET A 146 10.62 3.63 -18.11
CA MET A 146 10.95 4.58 -19.17
C MET A 146 11.63 5.83 -18.63
N SER A 147 12.41 6.51 -19.48
CA SER A 147 12.87 7.86 -19.15
C SER A 147 11.69 8.85 -19.12
N PRO A 148 11.83 10.00 -18.45
CA PRO A 148 10.79 11.04 -18.45
C PRO A 148 10.39 11.48 -19.86
N GLU A 149 11.35 11.60 -20.77
CA GLU A 149 11.12 12.02 -22.15
C GLU A 149 10.33 10.95 -22.93
N ALA A 150 10.75 9.69 -22.84
CA ALA A 150 10.06 8.58 -23.50
C ALA A 150 8.63 8.38 -22.96
N SER A 151 8.45 8.56 -21.64
CA SER A 151 7.13 8.49 -20.99
C SER A 151 6.20 9.59 -21.52
N LEU A 152 6.71 10.82 -21.66
CA LEU A 152 5.95 11.95 -22.16
C LEU A 152 5.52 11.74 -23.61
N GLU A 153 6.44 11.27 -24.48
CA GLU A 153 6.13 10.96 -25.87
C GLU A 153 5.03 9.91 -26.00
N MET A 154 5.12 8.82 -25.23
CA MET A 154 4.11 7.77 -25.21
C MET A 154 2.72 8.29 -24.79
N ILE A 155 2.65 9.11 -23.73
CA ILE A 155 1.39 9.68 -23.25
C ILE A 155 0.79 10.65 -24.27
N MET A 156 1.63 11.44 -24.95
CA MET A 156 1.19 12.37 -25.99
C MET A 156 0.63 11.62 -27.21
N GLN A 157 1.30 10.58 -27.68
CA GLN A 157 0.81 9.77 -28.82
C GLN A 157 -0.54 9.11 -28.50
N GLY A 158 -0.69 8.48 -27.33
CA GLY A 158 -1.94 7.83 -26.95
C GLY A 158 -3.16 8.77 -26.83
N LYS A 159 -2.95 10.04 -26.48
CA LYS A 159 -4.03 11.06 -26.50
C LYS A 159 -4.41 11.50 -27.91
N THR A 160 -3.44 11.52 -28.82
CA THR A 160 -3.66 11.96 -30.20
C THR A 160 -4.50 10.95 -30.96
N ASP A 161 -4.25 9.65 -30.77
CA ASP A 161 -5.03 8.55 -31.39
C ASP A 161 -6.49 8.51 -30.90
N THR A 162 -6.77 8.93 -29.66
CA THR A 162 -8.15 8.97 -29.13
C THR A 162 -8.97 10.19 -29.58
N LEU A 163 -8.31 11.24 -30.08
CA LEU A 163 -8.99 12.45 -30.58
C LEU A 163 -9.35 12.36 -32.08
N ASP A 164 -8.80 11.38 -32.80
CA ASP A 164 -9.01 11.22 -34.25
C ASP A 164 -10.24 10.35 -34.60
N ILE A 165 -11.10 10.03 -33.62
CA ILE A 165 -12.29 9.18 -33.79
C ILE A 165 -13.63 9.94 -33.76
N SER A 166 -13.65 11.28 -33.66
CA SER A 166 -14.89 12.07 -33.62
C SER A 166 -15.18 12.98 -34.82
N GLU A 167 -14.36 12.99 -35.89
CA GLU A 167 -14.62 13.82 -37.08
C GLU A 167 -15.03 13.04 -38.35
N ALA A 168 -15.25 11.73 -38.26
CA ALA A 168 -15.68 10.91 -39.40
C ALA A 168 -17.09 10.31 -39.22
N SER A 169 -18.08 11.11 -38.84
CA SER A 169 -19.50 10.72 -39.00
C SER A 169 -20.44 11.94 -39.04
N SER A 170 -20.40 12.70 -40.13
CA SER A 170 -21.58 13.39 -40.65
C SER A 170 -21.40 13.62 -42.14
N GLY A 171 -21.40 12.51 -42.88
CA GLY A 171 -21.67 12.51 -44.31
C GLY A 171 -23.02 11.85 -44.51
N GLU A 172 -24.07 12.66 -44.67
CA GLU A 172 -25.21 12.47 -45.58
C GLU A 172 -26.05 13.76 -45.62
#